data_AF-A0ABD5UTZ2-F1
#
_entry.id   AF-A0ABD5UTZ2-F1
#
_cell.length_a   1.000
_cell.length_b   1.000
_cell.length_c   1.000
_cell.angle_alpha   90.00
_cell.angle_beta   90.00
_cell.angle_gamma   90.00
#
_symmetry.space_group_name_H-M   'P 1'
#
loop_
_entity.id
_entity.type
_entity.pdbx_description
1 polymer ?
#
loop_
_entity_poly.entity_id
_entity_poly.type
_entity_poly.pdbx_seq_one_letter_code
_entity_poly.pdbx_strand_id
1 'polypeptide(L)'
;MTDDDSTGRGGIERSGRKRALRLVAIQASLLSAAAHVLWAWPRLRSGDGQRAPIFVLAAAFTLAIAVATFRGGEYRRLYALGAGTLSTFLLGFLVWHRSAPVEAFLADPYAIVSKLAEIVGVLAFAALYRLAPPTRVALERRREGRREG
;
A
#
# COMPACT_ATOMS: atom_id res chain seq x y z
N MET A 1 6.92 -41.69 -16.61
CA MET A 1 6.26 -40.60 -17.36
C MET A 1 5.28 -39.92 -16.42
N THR A 2 5.78 -39.06 -15.55
CA THR A 2 5.02 -38.20 -14.63
C THR A 2 5.99 -37.12 -14.12
N ASP A 3 6.28 -36.12 -14.95
CA ASP A 3 7.09 -34.96 -14.54
C ASP A 3 6.91 -33.82 -15.57
N ASP A 4 5.69 -33.28 -15.71
CA ASP A 4 5.49 -31.97 -16.37
C ASP A 4 4.12 -31.31 -16.06
N ASP A 5 3.59 -31.46 -14.84
CA ASP A 5 2.33 -30.79 -14.43
C ASP A 5 2.52 -29.87 -13.20
N SER A 6 3.64 -30.00 -12.50
CA SER A 6 3.98 -29.22 -11.30
C SER A 6 4.41 -27.78 -11.64
N THR A 7 5.01 -27.56 -12.81
CA THR A 7 5.51 -26.28 -13.29
C THR A 7 4.37 -25.33 -13.70
N GLY A 8 3.37 -25.83 -14.43
CA GLY A 8 2.19 -25.08 -14.86
C GLY A 8 1.30 -24.65 -13.69
N ARG A 9 0.99 -25.58 -12.78
CA ARG A 9 0.16 -25.32 -11.58
C ARG A 9 0.81 -24.30 -10.64
N GLY A 10 2.11 -24.42 -10.39
CA GLY A 10 2.86 -23.49 -9.54
C GLY A 10 2.93 -22.06 -10.11
N GLY A 11 2.94 -21.92 -11.44
CA GLY A 11 2.85 -20.63 -12.13
C GLY A 11 1.49 -19.95 -11.95
N ILE A 12 0.40 -20.70 -12.11
CA ILE A 12 -0.98 -20.19 -11.96
C ILE A 12 -1.23 -19.76 -10.51
N GLU A 13 -0.91 -20.59 -9.53
CA GLU A 13 -1.07 -20.26 -8.11
C GLU A 13 -0.25 -19.04 -7.71
N ARG A 14 0.98 -18.92 -8.20
CA ARG A 14 1.83 -17.75 -7.95
C ARG A 14 1.23 -16.47 -8.54
N SER A 15 0.67 -16.54 -9.75
CA SER A 15 0.01 -15.39 -10.40
C SER A 15 -1.28 -14.98 -9.66
N GLY A 16 -2.09 -15.95 -9.25
CA GLY A 16 -3.29 -15.73 -8.43
C GLY A 16 -2.95 -15.08 -7.08
N ARG A 17 -1.95 -15.60 -6.37
CA ARG A 17 -1.46 -15.03 -5.10
C ARG A 17 -0.97 -13.60 -5.26
N LYS A 18 -0.20 -13.29 -6.31
CA LYS A 18 0.25 -11.93 -6.60
C LYS A 18 -0.94 -10.98 -6.84
N ARG A 19 -1.96 -11.44 -7.57
CA ARG A 19 -3.18 -10.65 -7.81
C ARG A 19 -3.93 -10.38 -6.51
N ALA A 20 -4.11 -11.38 -5.66
CA ALA A 20 -4.74 -11.21 -4.35
C ALA A 20 -3.97 -10.20 -3.48
N LEU A 21 -2.64 -10.32 -3.39
CA LEU A 21 -1.79 -9.38 -2.65
C LEU A 21 -1.90 -7.95 -3.18
N ARG A 22 -1.97 -7.75 -4.50
CA ARG A 22 -2.20 -6.42 -5.08
C ARG A 22 -3.53 -5.84 -4.66
N LEU A 23 -4.61 -6.63 -4.70
CA LEU A 23 -5.93 -6.17 -4.25
C LEU A 23 -5.91 -5.80 -2.77
N VAL A 24 -5.31 -6.63 -1.92
CA VAL A 24 -5.15 -6.35 -0.48
C VAL A 24 -4.37 -5.05 -0.26
N ALA A 25 -3.23 -4.87 -0.95
CA ALA A 25 -2.43 -3.66 -0.85
C ALA A 25 -3.20 -2.40 -1.27
N ILE A 26 -4.01 -2.50 -2.35
CA ILE A 26 -4.88 -1.40 -2.81
C ILE A 26 -5.95 -1.09 -1.77
N GLN A 27 -6.70 -2.09 -1.30
CA GLN A 27 -7.76 -1.90 -0.31
C GLN A 27 -7.21 -1.31 1.01
N ALA A 28 -6.09 -1.82 1.50
CA ALA A 28 -5.40 -1.28 2.66
C ALA A 28 -4.99 0.19 2.47
N SER A 29 -4.45 0.53 1.30
CA SER A 29 -4.07 1.91 0.97
C SER A 29 -5.29 2.84 0.92
N LEU A 30 -6.40 2.39 0.34
CA LEU A 30 -7.65 3.14 0.27
C LEU A 30 -8.27 3.36 1.65
N LEU A 31 -8.29 2.32 2.50
CA LEU A 31 -8.77 2.43 3.88
C LEU A 31 -7.91 3.39 4.71
N SER A 32 -6.58 3.30 4.58
CA SER A 32 -5.67 4.24 5.25
C SER A 32 -5.91 5.67 4.77
N ALA A 33 -6.00 5.90 3.46
CA ALA A 33 -6.27 7.23 2.90
C ALA A 33 -7.63 7.79 3.35
N ALA A 34 -8.68 6.97 3.34
CA ALA A 34 -10.01 7.37 3.80
C ALA A 34 -10.01 7.76 5.27
N ALA A 35 -9.35 6.98 6.14
CA ALA A 35 -9.24 7.29 7.56
C ALA A 35 -8.53 8.64 7.80
N HIS A 36 -7.45 8.93 7.05
CA HIS A 36 -6.76 10.22 7.14
C HIS A 36 -7.64 11.40 6.71
N VAL A 37 -8.43 11.24 5.64
CA VAL A 37 -9.36 12.29 5.18
C VAL A 37 -10.50 12.49 6.18
N LEU A 38 -11.12 11.41 6.65
CA LEU A 38 -12.23 11.49 7.61
C LEU A 38 -11.79 12.12 8.93
N TRP A 39 -10.56 11.82 9.38
CA TRP A 39 -9.97 12.46 10.55
C TRP A 39 -9.67 13.96 10.31
N ALA A 40 -9.17 14.32 9.12
CA ALA A 40 -8.80 15.68 8.79
C ALA A 40 -10.00 16.60 8.51
N TRP A 41 -11.06 16.06 7.90
CA TRP A 41 -12.23 16.81 7.43
C TRP A 41 -12.87 17.73 8.47
N PRO A 42 -13.27 17.27 9.67
CA PRO A 42 -13.86 18.16 10.68
C PRO A 42 -12.88 19.24 11.12
N ARG A 43 -11.58 18.91 11.26
CA ARG A 43 -10.53 19.82 11.72
C ARG A 43 -10.20 20.93 10.72
N LEU A 44 -10.39 20.67 9.43
CA LEU A 44 -10.27 21.70 8.38
C LEU A 44 -11.42 22.70 8.46
N ARG A 45 -12.64 22.25 8.79
CA ARG A 45 -13.81 23.13 8.89
C ARG A 45 -13.76 24.04 10.10
N SER A 46 -13.24 23.55 11.23
CA SER A 46 -13.16 24.30 12.48
C SER A 46 -12.03 25.34 12.51
N GLY A 47 -11.06 25.28 11.59
CA GLY A 47 -9.86 26.14 11.63
C GLY A 47 -8.82 25.73 12.69
N ASP A 48 -9.20 24.91 13.67
CA ASP A 48 -8.33 24.40 14.75
C ASP A 48 -7.27 23.40 14.27
N GLY A 49 -7.35 22.95 13.02
CA GLY A 49 -6.51 21.91 12.46
C GLY A 49 -5.32 22.40 11.67
N GLN A 50 -4.35 23.10 12.28
CA GLN A 50 -3.09 23.50 11.60
C GLN A 50 -2.43 22.33 10.84
N ARG A 51 -2.60 21.11 11.35
CA ARG A 51 -2.00 19.87 10.82
C ARG A 51 -2.90 19.14 9.82
N ALA A 52 -4.20 19.41 9.80
CA ALA A 52 -5.17 18.69 8.96
C ALA A 52 -4.85 18.73 7.46
N PRO A 53 -4.30 19.82 6.87
CA PRO A 53 -3.89 19.82 5.47
C PRO A 53 -2.84 18.75 5.12
N ILE A 54 -1.90 18.46 6.03
CA ILE A 54 -0.84 17.45 5.79
C ILE A 54 -1.44 16.04 5.69
N PHE A 55 -2.47 15.74 6.49
CA PHE A 55 -3.15 14.44 6.46
C PHE A 55 -3.94 14.25 5.16
N VAL A 56 -4.51 15.32 4.60
CA VAL A 56 -5.14 15.27 3.27
C VAL A 56 -4.12 15.04 2.17
N LEU A 57 -2.97 15.72 2.22
CA LEU A 57 -1.87 15.48 1.27
C LEU A 57 -1.33 14.05 1.36
N ALA A 58 -1.16 13.52 2.57
CA ALA A 58 -0.76 12.14 2.82
C ALA A 58 -1.78 11.14 2.25
N ALA A 59 -3.07 11.40 2.43
CA ALA A 59 -4.15 10.58 1.86
C ALA A 59 -4.15 10.63 0.32
N ALA A 60 -4.00 11.81 -0.27
CA ALA A 60 -3.95 11.99 -1.72
C ALA A 60 -2.75 11.25 -2.32
N PHE A 61 -1.59 11.32 -1.68
CA PHE A 61 -0.40 10.59 -2.11
C PHE A 61 -0.59 9.07 -2.02
N THR A 62 -1.19 8.59 -0.93
CA THR A 62 -1.50 7.16 -0.74
C THR A 62 -2.50 6.66 -1.77
N LEU A 63 -3.52 7.47 -2.10
CA LEU A 63 -4.45 7.20 -3.17
C LEU A 63 -3.74 7.11 -4.53
N ALA A 64 -2.79 8.01 -4.81
CA ALA A 64 -2.01 7.95 -6.04
C ALA A 64 -1.19 6.64 -6.14
N ILE A 65 -0.60 6.16 -5.05
CA ILE A 65 0.07 4.85 -5.00
C ILE A 65 -0.93 3.71 -5.25
N ALA A 66 -2.12 3.77 -4.67
CA ALA A 66 -3.16 2.77 -4.88
C ALA A 66 -3.60 2.71 -6.35
N VAL A 67 -3.87 3.87 -6.97
CA VAL A 67 -4.22 3.99 -8.38
C VAL A 67 -3.08 3.50 -9.29
N ALA A 68 -1.84 3.89 -8.98
CA ALA A 68 -0.67 3.39 -9.71
C ALA A 68 -0.51 1.87 -9.56
N THR A 69 -0.82 1.31 -8.40
CA THR A 69 -0.75 -0.14 -8.15
C THR A 69 -1.88 -0.88 -8.86
N PHE A 70 -3.04 -0.25 -9.01
CA PHE A 70 -4.16 -0.79 -9.78
C PHE A 70 -3.87 -0.77 -11.29
N ARG A 71 -3.43 0.37 -11.83
CA ARG A 71 -3.19 0.57 -13.28
C ARG A 71 -1.85 0.03 -13.77
N GLY A 72 -0.85 -0.01 -12.90
CA GLY A 72 0.53 -0.36 -13.25
C GLY A 72 0.78 -1.86 -13.42
N GLY A 73 1.88 -2.20 -14.09
CA GLY A 73 2.44 -3.55 -14.12
C GLY A 73 3.19 -3.91 -12.83
N GLU A 74 3.93 -5.02 -12.84
CA GLU A 74 4.78 -5.43 -11.72
C GLU A 74 6.00 -4.50 -11.56
N TYR A 75 5.84 -3.41 -10.79
CA TYR A 75 6.93 -2.46 -10.52
C TYR A 75 7.41 -2.57 -9.08
N ARG A 76 8.57 -3.22 -8.88
CA ARG A 76 9.18 -3.42 -7.56
C ARG A 76 9.40 -2.10 -6.78
N ARG A 77 9.72 -1.01 -7.48
CA ARG A 77 9.88 0.33 -6.89
C ARG A 77 8.56 0.89 -6.34
N LEU A 78 7.45 0.62 -7.01
CA LEU A 78 6.12 1.06 -6.56
C LEU A 78 5.72 0.33 -5.28
N TYR A 79 6.03 -0.95 -5.17
CA TYR A 79 5.77 -1.71 -3.95
C TYR A 79 6.64 -1.25 -2.77
N ALA A 80 7.91 -0.96 -3.02
CA ALA A 80 8.78 -0.35 -2.00
C ALA A 80 8.26 1.03 -1.54
N LEU A 81 7.78 1.84 -2.49
CA LEU A 81 7.18 3.14 -2.18
C LEU A 81 5.94 2.98 -1.31
N GLY A 82 5.01 2.10 -1.68
CA GLY A 82 3.80 1.83 -0.88
C GLY A 82 4.11 1.33 0.53
N ALA A 83 5.03 0.36 0.67
CA ALA A 83 5.47 -0.12 1.97
C ALA A 83 6.13 0.98 2.80
N GLY A 84 7.00 1.79 2.19
CA GLY A 84 7.70 2.90 2.85
C GLY A 84 6.74 3.99 3.33
N THR A 85 5.76 4.36 2.49
CA THR A 85 4.73 5.35 2.84
C THR A 85 3.90 4.92 4.04
N LEU A 86 3.34 3.70 4.01
CA LEU A 86 2.53 3.19 5.11
C LEU A 86 3.36 3.00 6.39
N SER A 87 4.61 2.55 6.27
CA SER A 87 5.53 2.47 7.42
C SER A 87 5.83 3.84 8.03
N THR A 88 5.92 4.88 7.21
CA THR A 88 6.11 6.26 7.67
C THR A 88 4.93 6.74 8.51
N PHE A 89 3.70 6.37 8.14
CA PHE A 89 2.51 6.72 8.93
C PHE A 89 2.44 5.97 10.28
N LEU A 90 2.89 4.72 10.31
CA LEU A 90 2.99 3.93 11.55
C LEU A 90 4.02 4.55 12.51
N LEU A 91 5.24 4.76 12.03
CA LEU A 91 6.31 5.34 12.83
C LEU A 91 6.00 6.78 13.23
N GLY A 92 5.42 7.56 12.31
CA GLY A 92 4.97 8.92 12.57
C GLY A 92 3.96 8.98 13.71
N PHE A 93 3.02 8.03 13.79
CA PHE A 93 2.05 7.95 14.89
C PHE A 93 2.73 7.72 16.25
N LEU A 94 3.69 6.78 16.32
CA LEU A 94 4.43 6.50 17.55
C LEU A 94 5.30 7.70 17.99
N VAL A 95 5.98 8.32 17.02
CA VAL A 95 6.81 9.51 17.26
C VAL A 95 5.97 10.72 17.66
N TRP A 96 4.69 10.75 17.27
CA TRP A 96 3.75 11.82 17.62
C TRP A 96 3.19 11.66 19.03
N HIS A 97 2.72 10.47 19.39
CA HIS A 97 2.09 10.20 20.69
C HIS A 97 3.08 9.66 21.72
N ARG A 98 4.34 10.12 21.70
CA ARG A 98 5.49 9.52 22.41
C ARG A 98 5.22 9.08 23.85
N SER A 99 4.41 9.84 24.59
CA SER A 99 4.10 9.59 26.00
C SER A 99 3.01 8.54 26.23
N ALA A 100 2.06 8.39 25.30
CA ALA A 100 0.89 7.52 25.48
C ALA A 100 0.30 7.04 24.12
N PRO A 101 1.06 6.28 23.32
CA PRO A 101 0.63 5.89 21.98
C PRO A 101 -0.56 4.90 22.00
N VAL A 102 -0.62 4.04 23.03
CA VAL A 102 -1.70 3.05 23.18
C VAL A 102 -3.02 3.72 23.54
N GLU A 103 -3.01 4.67 24.47
CA GLU A 103 -4.21 5.40 24.87
C GLU A 103 -4.76 6.24 23.70
N ALA A 104 -3.87 6.95 22.99
CA ALA A 104 -4.25 7.72 21.81
C ALA A 104 -4.83 6.83 20.70
N PHE A 105 -4.30 5.61 20.54
CA PHE A 105 -4.81 4.64 19.58
C PHE A 105 -6.21 4.13 19.94
N LEU A 106 -6.44 3.79 21.22
CA LEU A 106 -7.73 3.27 21.68
C LEU A 106 -8.82 4.35 21.75
N ALA A 107 -8.43 5.61 21.94
CA ALA A 107 -9.36 6.75 22.02
C ALA A 107 -9.88 7.22 20.65
N ASP A 108 -9.19 6.90 19.56
CA ASP A 108 -9.53 7.38 18.21
C ASP A 108 -9.87 6.21 17.26
N PRO A 109 -11.15 6.03 16.88
CA PRO A 109 -11.54 4.95 15.97
C PRO A 109 -10.86 5.04 14.59
N TYR A 110 -10.53 6.26 14.13
CA TYR A 110 -9.81 6.43 12.87
C TYR A 110 -8.34 6.01 12.99
N ALA A 111 -7.74 6.14 14.19
CA ALA A 111 -6.42 5.58 14.47
C ALA A 111 -6.46 4.05 14.37
N ILE A 112 -7.45 3.39 14.97
CA ILE A 112 -7.62 1.94 14.88
C ILE A 112 -7.67 1.46 13.43
N VAL A 113 -8.58 2.04 12.65
CA VAL A 113 -8.77 1.67 11.24
C VAL A 113 -7.50 1.94 10.42
N SER A 114 -6.90 3.12 10.57
CA SER A 114 -5.72 3.49 9.79
C SER A 114 -4.51 2.61 10.10
N LYS A 115 -4.19 2.34 11.37
CA LYS A 115 -3.00 1.53 11.72
C LYS A 115 -3.16 0.07 11.30
N LEU A 116 -4.34 -0.52 11.47
CA LEU A 116 -4.60 -1.88 10.99
C LEU A 116 -4.46 -1.96 9.47
N ALA A 117 -5.04 -1.00 8.74
CA ALA A 117 -4.89 -0.92 7.29
C ALA A 117 -3.43 -0.73 6.88
N GLU A 118 -2.68 0.15 7.55
CA GLU A 118 -1.26 0.38 7.28
C GLU A 118 -0.43 -0.88 7.49
N ILE A 119 -0.62 -1.61 8.60
CA ILE A 119 0.10 -2.87 8.87
C ILE A 119 -0.17 -3.89 7.76
N VAL A 120 -1.45 -4.12 7.43
CA VAL A 120 -1.84 -5.06 6.37
C VAL A 120 -1.23 -4.64 5.03
N GLY A 121 -1.29 -3.34 4.70
CA GLY A 121 -0.73 -2.80 3.47
C GLY A 121 0.80 -2.93 3.40
N VAL A 122 1.52 -2.66 4.49
CA VAL A 122 2.98 -2.85 4.58
C VAL A 122 3.33 -4.31 4.29
N LEU A 123 2.65 -5.25 4.94
CA LEU A 123 2.89 -6.68 4.73
C LEU A 123 2.61 -7.10 3.28
N ALA A 124 1.51 -6.63 2.70
CA ALA A 124 1.15 -6.93 1.32
C ALA A 124 2.17 -6.35 0.31
N PHE A 125 2.56 -5.09 0.47
CA PHE A 125 3.57 -4.45 -0.39
C PHE A 125 4.96 -5.07 -0.22
N ALA A 126 5.36 -5.43 1.00
CA ALA A 126 6.61 -6.13 1.25
C ALA A 126 6.62 -7.52 0.60
N ALA A 127 5.52 -8.27 0.69
CA ALA A 127 5.38 -9.55 0.01
C ALA A 127 5.47 -9.40 -1.52
N LEU A 128 4.78 -8.40 -2.10
CA LEU A 128 4.88 -8.07 -3.52
C LEU A 128 6.30 -7.67 -3.94
N TYR A 129 6.99 -6.88 -3.11
CA TYR A 129 8.39 -6.49 -3.37
C TYR A 129 9.33 -7.70 -3.42
N ARG A 130 9.10 -8.72 -2.58
CA ARG A 130 9.88 -9.96 -2.59
C ARG A 130 9.54 -10.86 -3.78
N LEU A 131 8.30 -10.85 -4.24
CA LEU A 131 7.82 -11.68 -5.36
C LEU A 131 8.05 -11.05 -6.75
N ALA A 132 8.28 -9.73 -6.81
CA ALA A 132 8.48 -9.01 -8.06
C ALA A 132 9.91 -9.23 -8.59
N PRO A 133 10.08 -9.63 -9.87
CA PRO A 133 11.39 -9.64 -10.50
C PRO A 133 12.00 -8.23 -10.56
N PRO A 134 13.33 -8.08 -10.70
CA PRO A 134 13.98 -6.77 -10.80
C PRO A 134 13.34 -5.92 -11.91
N THR A 135 13.06 -4.65 -11.61
CA THR A 135 12.25 -3.75 -12.46
C THR A 135 12.77 -3.59 -13.89
N ARG A 136 14.07 -3.82 -14.13
CA ARG A 136 14.69 -3.79 -15.47
C ARG A 136 14.14 -4.88 -16.39
N VAL A 137 14.05 -6.11 -15.88
CA VAL A 137 13.56 -7.29 -16.61
C VAL A 137 12.06 -7.16 -16.96
N ALA A 138 11.27 -6.57 -16.06
CA ALA A 138 9.85 -6.33 -16.30
C ALA A 138 9.61 -5.26 -17.38
N LEU A 139 10.47 -4.24 -17.46
CA LEU A 139 10.41 -3.21 -18.49
C LEU A 139 10.88 -3.72 -19.86
N GLU A 140 11.87 -4.61 -19.89
CA GLU A 140 12.38 -5.24 -21.11
C GLU A 140 11.32 -6.11 -21.78
N ARG A 141 10.67 -7.03 -21.04
CA ARG A 141 9.56 -7.85 -21.58
C ARG A 141 8.39 -7.02 -22.11
N ARG A 142 8.08 -5.89 -21.46
CA ARG A 142 7.02 -4.98 -21.93
C ARG A 142 7.41 -4.23 -23.21
N ARG A 143 8.70 -3.99 -23.44
CA ARG A 143 9.22 -3.36 -24.67
C ARG A 143 9.26 -4.36 -25.82
N GLU A 144 9.64 -5.60 -25.57
CA GLU A 144 9.64 -6.69 -26.56
C GLU A 144 8.21 -6.98 -27.05
N GLY A 145 7.25 -7.23 -26.15
CA GLY A 145 5.86 -7.48 -26.54
C GLY A 145 5.13 -6.30 -27.19
N ARG A 146 5.71 -5.08 -27.20
CA ARG A 146 5.19 -3.92 -27.95
C ARG A 146 5.83 -3.78 -29.34
N ARG A 147 6.98 -4.42 -29.59
CA ARG A 147 7.68 -4.41 -30.89
C ARG A 147 7.21 -5.54 -31.81
N GLU A 148 6.65 -6.61 -31.24
CA GLU A 148 6.18 -7.81 -31.96
C GLU A 148 4.70 -7.77 -32.35
N GLY A 149 3.98 -6.69 -32.06
CA GLY A 149 2.59 -6.46 -32.48
C GLY A 149 2.43 -5.12 -33.16
#